data_AF-A0A978U1A6-F1
#
_entry.id   AF-A0A978U1A6-F1
#
_cell.length_a   1.000
_cell.length_b   1.000
_cell.length_c   1.000
_cell.angle_alpha   90.00
_cell.angle_beta   90.00
_cell.angle_gamma   90.00
#
_symmetry.space_group_name_H-M   'P 1'
#
loop_
_entity.id
_entity.type
_entity.pdbx_description
1 polymer ?
#
loop_
_entity_poly.entity_id
_entity_poly.type
_entity_poly.pdbx_seq_one_letter_code
_entity_poly.pdbx_strand_id
1 'polypeptide(L)'
;MVFDWLTHYQRHWSLLQAEIEQIGRELERSPYQDLDRDAEAQPLIERHVNGYPVRFQVDRYDTLPNGDLAICIDAYGGPPTLFGMKPSYRFFKHPNGNVYY
;
A
#
# COMPACT_ATOMS: atom_id res chain seq x y z
N MET A 1 -20.77 -12.29 22.63
CA MET A 1 -19.70 -11.34 23.00
C MET A 1 -18.35 -11.60 22.32
N VAL A 2 -17.99 -12.82 21.89
CA VAL A 2 -16.73 -13.07 21.12
C VAL A 2 -16.84 -12.68 19.63
N PHE A 3 -18.04 -12.56 19.07
CA PHE A 3 -18.25 -12.27 17.65
C PHE A 3 -18.11 -10.78 17.29
N ASP A 4 -18.42 -9.86 18.19
CA ASP A 4 -18.43 -8.42 17.86
C ASP A 4 -17.03 -7.83 17.64
N TRP A 5 -16.04 -8.21 18.44
CA TRP A 5 -14.69 -7.66 18.33
C TRP A 5 -13.98 -8.15 17.07
N LEU A 6 -14.15 -9.41 16.68
CA LEU A 6 -13.63 -9.95 15.43
C LEU A 6 -14.25 -9.23 14.22
N THR A 7 -15.56 -9.02 14.24
CA THR A 7 -16.28 -8.29 13.19
C THR A 7 -15.79 -6.85 13.08
N HIS A 8 -15.49 -6.22 14.22
CA HIS A 8 -14.92 -4.87 14.27
C HIS A 8 -13.52 -4.79 13.63
N TYR A 9 -12.61 -5.70 13.98
CA TYR A 9 -11.28 -5.75 13.37
C TYR A 9 -11.30 -6.15 11.89
N GLN A 10 -12.21 -7.04 11.49
CA GLN A 10 -12.43 -7.39 10.08
C GLN A 10 -12.90 -6.18 9.27
N ARG A 11 -13.80 -5.36 9.85
CA ARG A 11 -14.23 -4.11 9.21
C ARG A 11 -13.07 -3.13 9.05
N HIS A 12 -12.26 -2.93 10.09
CA HIS A 12 -11.09 -2.07 10.02
C HIS A 12 -10.06 -2.57 8.99
N TRP A 13 -9.82 -3.88 8.94
CA TRP A 13 -8.98 -4.50 7.92
C TRP A 13 -9.52 -4.20 6.52
N SER A 14 -10.81 -4.43 6.28
CA SER A 14 -11.44 -4.23 4.97
C SER A 14 -11.37 -2.77 4.51
N LEU A 15 -11.51 -1.81 5.43
CA LEU A 15 -11.39 -0.39 5.13
C LEU A 15 -9.95 0.00 4.76
N LEU A 16 -8.96 -0.49 5.52
CA LEU A 16 -7.55 -0.28 5.19
C LEU A 16 -7.15 -0.96 3.87
N GLN A 17 -7.67 -2.15 3.62
CA GLN A 17 -7.45 -2.90 2.39
C GLN A 17 -8.01 -2.15 1.18
N ALA A 18 -9.23 -1.63 1.27
CA ALA A 18 -9.84 -0.86 0.19
C ALA A 18 -9.04 0.41 -0.12
N GLU A 19 -8.59 1.13 0.91
CA GLU A 19 -7.81 2.36 0.73
C GLU A 19 -6.44 2.06 0.10
N ILE A 20 -5.72 1.03 0.57
CA ILE A 20 -4.40 0.69 0.03
C ILE A 20 -4.49 0.13 -1.39
N GLU A 21 -5.55 -0.60 -1.71
CA GLU A 21 -5.83 -1.03 -3.08
C GLU A 21 -6.09 0.17 -3.99
N GLN A 22 -6.89 1.14 -3.55
CA GLN A 22 -7.12 2.35 -4.34
C GLN A 22 -5.81 3.09 -4.62
N ILE A 23 -4.99 3.33 -3.59
CA ILE A 23 -3.67 3.98 -3.73
C ILE A 23 -2.76 3.16 -4.65
N GLY A 24 -2.75 1.84 -4.50
CA GLY A 24 -2.02 0.93 -5.37
C GLY A 24 -2.41 1.11 -6.83
N ARG A 25 -3.70 1.10 -7.14
CA ARG A 25 -4.22 1.32 -8.50
C ARG A 25 -3.91 2.71 -9.06
N GLU A 26 -3.83 3.73 -8.20
CA GLU A 26 -3.40 5.07 -8.61
C GLU A 26 -1.92 5.07 -8.99
N LEU A 27 -1.07 4.45 -8.16
CA LEU A 27 0.38 4.34 -8.40
C LEU A 27 0.73 3.44 -9.58
N GLU A 28 -0.06 2.40 -9.84
CA GLU A 28 0.06 1.57 -11.05
C GLU A 28 -0.03 2.39 -12.34
N ARG A 29 -0.70 3.55 -12.31
CA ARG A 29 -0.83 4.45 -13.47
C ARG A 29 0.29 5.48 -13.54
N SER A 30 1.09 5.62 -12.49
CA SER A 30 2.25 6.53 -12.49
C SER A 30 3.27 6.10 -13.54
N PRO A 31 3.97 7.06 -14.16
CA PRO A 31 5.12 6.77 -15.01
C PRO A 31 6.19 5.95 -14.26
N TYR A 32 6.91 5.09 -14.98
CA TYR A 32 7.97 4.25 -14.41
C TYR A 32 9.01 5.09 -13.65
N GLN A 33 9.51 6.17 -14.26
CA GLN A 33 10.52 7.04 -13.65
C GLN A 33 10.05 7.74 -12.38
N ASP A 34 8.74 7.89 -12.20
CA ASP A 34 8.20 8.49 -10.98
C ASP A 34 8.22 7.49 -9.82
N LEU A 35 8.31 6.19 -10.09
CA LEU A 35 8.41 5.14 -9.07
C LEU A 35 9.85 4.65 -8.87
N ASP A 36 10.74 4.89 -9.83
CA ASP A 36 12.16 4.49 -9.77
C ASP A 36 12.98 5.43 -8.87
N ARG A 37 12.71 5.35 -7.57
CA ARG A 37 13.42 6.09 -6.53
C ARG A 37 13.39 5.30 -5.22
N ASP A 38 14.40 5.51 -4.38
CA ASP A 38 14.49 4.87 -3.08
C ASP A 38 13.35 5.31 -2.14
N ALA A 39 13.04 4.47 -1.15
CA ALA A 39 11.91 4.65 -0.24
C ALA A 39 11.89 6.03 0.44
N GLU A 40 13.05 6.56 0.82
CA GLU A 40 13.18 7.87 1.49
C GLU A 40 12.83 9.04 0.57
N ALA A 41 12.91 8.85 -0.76
CA ALA A 41 12.54 9.83 -1.76
C ALA A 41 11.11 9.63 -2.29
N GLN A 42 10.44 8.54 -1.91
CA GLN A 42 9.04 8.31 -2.24
C GLN A 42 8.13 9.26 -1.46
N PRO A 43 7.02 9.74 -2.06
CA PRO A 43 6.06 10.55 -1.34
C PRO A 43 5.37 9.71 -0.26
N LEU A 44 5.31 10.26 0.95
CA LEU A 44 4.46 9.74 2.01
C LEU A 44 3.01 10.15 1.72
N ILE A 45 2.11 9.19 1.59
CA ILE A 45 0.70 9.45 1.30
C ILE A 45 -0.09 9.42 2.60
N GLU A 46 -0.65 10.57 2.99
CA GLU A 46 -1.45 10.68 4.22
C GLU A 46 -2.96 10.69 3.91
N ARG A 47 -3.73 9.91 4.66
CA ARG A 47 -5.20 9.80 4.55
C ARG A 47 -5.84 9.64 5.92
N HIS A 48 -7.16 9.78 5.97
CA HIS A 48 -7.96 9.41 7.13
C HIS A 48 -8.88 8.25 6.76
N VAL A 49 -8.69 7.09 7.40
CA VAL A 49 -9.55 5.91 7.21
C VAL A 49 -10.38 5.72 8.48
N ASN A 50 -11.70 5.88 8.35
CA ASN A 50 -12.65 5.81 9.48
C ASN A 50 -12.30 6.77 10.63
N GLY A 51 -11.80 7.97 10.30
CA GLY A 51 -11.39 8.98 11.28
C GLY A 51 -9.99 8.78 11.88
N TYR A 52 -9.29 7.69 11.54
CA TYR A 52 -7.92 7.45 11.98
C TYR A 52 -6.91 7.94 10.93
N PRO A 53 -5.86 8.69 11.31
CA PRO A 53 -4.80 9.04 10.39
C PRO A 53 -4.01 7.77 9.99
N VAL A 54 -3.81 7.61 8.69
CA VAL A 54 -3.03 6.53 8.07
C VAL A 54 -1.99 7.15 7.18
N ARG A 55 -0.78 6.59 7.22
CA ARG A 55 0.31 6.93 6.32
C ARG A 55 0.62 5.72 5.46
N PHE A 56 0.66 5.90 4.15
CA PHE A 56 1.04 4.86 3.21
C PHE A 56 2.42 5.20 2.67
N GLN A 57 3.38 4.31 2.91
CA GLN A 57 4.74 4.43 2.40
C GLN A 57 4.83 3.61 1.12
N VAL A 58 5.30 4.23 0.05
CA VAL A 58 5.68 3.52 -1.18
C VAL A 58 7.16 3.14 -1.06
N ASP A 59 7.50 1.94 -1.49
CA ASP A 59 8.86 1.43 -1.51
C ASP A 59 9.12 0.70 -2.84
N ARG A 60 10.11 1.19 -3.60
CA ARG A 60 10.77 0.41 -4.64
C ARG A 60 11.82 -0.45 -3.94
N TYR A 61 11.42 -1.61 -3.47
CA TYR A 61 12.29 -2.45 -2.65
C TYR A 61 13.32 -3.23 -3.47
N ASP A 62 13.08 -3.38 -4.78
CA ASP A 62 14.04 -4.01 -5.70
C ASP A 62 13.89 -3.49 -7.14
N THR A 63 14.95 -3.66 -7.92
CA THR A 63 14.95 -3.51 -9.37
C THR A 63 15.50 -4.80 -9.96
N LEU A 64 14.64 -5.57 -10.62
CA LEU A 64 14.96 -6.89 -11.15
C LEU A 64 16.02 -6.80 -12.28
N PRO A 65 16.73 -7.88 -12.62
CA PRO A 65 17.77 -7.86 -13.66
C PRO A 65 17.30 -7.41 -15.05
N ASN A 66 16.00 -7.51 -15.34
CA ASN A 66 15.38 -7.03 -16.58
C ASN A 66 14.96 -5.55 -16.52
N GLY A 67 15.22 -4.87 -15.41
CA GLY A 67 14.85 -3.47 -15.17
C GLY A 67 13.44 -3.28 -14.63
N ASP A 68 12.72 -4.33 -14.24
CA ASP A 68 11.40 -4.14 -13.64
C ASP A 68 11.52 -3.64 -12.20
N LEU A 69 10.67 -2.69 -11.81
CA LEU A 69 10.58 -2.27 -10.42
C LEU A 69 9.70 -3.24 -9.65
N ALA A 70 10.15 -3.64 -8.47
CA ALA A 70 9.32 -4.32 -7.49
C ALA A 70 8.83 -3.29 -6.46
N ILE A 71 7.53 -3.03 -6.45
CA ILE A 71 6.92 -1.98 -5.62
C ILE A 71 6.10 -2.62 -4.49
N CYS A 72 6.28 -2.10 -3.28
CA CYS A 72 5.43 -2.37 -2.12
C CYS A 72 4.85 -1.06 -1.59
N ILE A 73 3.62 -1.12 -1.11
CA ILE A 73 2.97 -0.02 -0.41
C ILE A 73 2.54 -0.57 0.94
N ASP A 74 3.03 0.02 2.01
CA ASP A 74 2.74 -0.41 3.38
C ASP A 74 1.95 0.66 4.12
N ALA A 75 0.90 0.25 4.82
CA ALA A 75 0.12 1.12 5.69
C ALA A 75 0.71 1.18 7.11
N TYR A 76 0.90 2.39 7.62
CA TYR A 76 1.32 2.69 8.99
C TYR A 76 0.23 3.48 9.72
N GLY A 77 -0.01 3.11 10.98
CA GLY A 77 -1.08 3.70 11.80
C GLY A 77 -2.47 3.18 11.43
N GLY A 78 -3.45 4.08 11.38
CA GLY A 78 -4.84 3.76 11.04
C GLY A 78 -5.63 3.00 12.11
N PRO A 79 -6.86 2.57 11.76
CA PRO A 79 -7.73 1.92 12.71
C PRO A 79 -7.10 0.64 13.28
N PRO A 80 -7.39 0.28 14.54
CA PRO A 80 -6.90 -0.94 15.16
C PRO A 80 -7.26 -2.17 14.31
N THR A 81 -6.31 -3.05 14.09
CA THR A 81 -6.45 -4.32 13.35
C THR A 81 -6.03 -5.48 14.24
N LEU A 82 -6.37 -6.70 13.85
CA LEU A 82 -6.00 -7.88 14.63
C LEU A 82 -4.46 -7.96 14.77
N PHE A 83 -3.98 -8.01 16.02
CA PHE A 83 -2.54 -7.97 16.38
C PHE A 83 -1.76 -6.77 15.81
N GLY A 84 -2.44 -5.70 15.40
CA GLY A 84 -1.81 -4.54 14.77
C GLY A 84 -1.32 -4.76 13.34
N MET A 85 -1.59 -5.93 12.72
CA MET A 85 -1.18 -6.22 11.34
C MET A 85 -1.82 -5.25 10.36
N LYS A 86 -1.10 -4.82 9.33
CA LYS A 86 -1.60 -3.92 8.30
C LYS A 86 -1.50 -4.56 6.93
N PRO A 87 -2.45 -4.27 6.02
CA PRO A 87 -2.35 -4.74 4.66
C PRO A 87 -1.20 -4.04 3.93
N SER A 88 -0.68 -4.71 2.91
CA SER A 88 0.26 -4.15 1.95
C SER A 88 -0.25 -4.37 0.53
N TYR A 89 0.16 -3.52 -0.40
CA TYR A 89 -0.14 -3.65 -1.81
C TYR A 89 1.16 -3.81 -2.59
N ARG A 90 1.22 -4.78 -3.51
CA ARG A 90 2.44 -5.08 -4.25
C ARG A 90 2.14 -5.25 -5.72
N PHE A 91 3.04 -4.76 -6.55
CA PHE A 91 3.02 -4.97 -7.99
C PHE A 91 4.42 -4.81 -8.56
N PHE A 92 4.61 -5.31 -9.78
CA PHE A 92 5.80 -5.10 -10.57
C PHE A 92 5.51 -4.17 -11.74
N LYS A 93 6.47 -3.31 -12.08
CA LYS A 93 6.34 -2.32 -13.14
C LYS A 93 7.46 -2.49 -14.16
N HIS A 94 7.10 -2.80 -15.40
CA HIS A 94 8.03 -2.79 -16.53
C HIS A 94 8.47 -1.37 -16.89
N PRO A 95 9.70 -1.17 -17.42
CA PRO A 95 10.16 0.12 -17.97
C PRO A 95 9.23 0.74 -19.03
N ASN A 96 8.48 -0.10 -19.75
CA ASN A 96 7.50 0.34 -20.75
C ASN A 96 6.16 0.81 -20.15
N GLY A 97 5.99 0.74 -18.83
CA GLY A 97 4.80 1.20 -18.12
C GLY A 97 3.79 0.10 -17.74
N ASN A 98 3.95 -1.13 -18.25
CA ASN A 98 3.04 -2.24 -17.93
C ASN A 98 3.18 -2.71 -16.48
N VAL A 99 2.08 -3.17 -15.90
CA VAL A 99 2.00 -3.69 -14.53
C VAL A 99 1.67 -5.18 -14.53
N TYR A 100 2.28 -5.95 -13.62
CA TYR A 100 1.92 -7.33 -13.31
C TYR A 100 2.07 -7.62 -11.81
N TYR A 101 1.64 -8.80 -11.36
CA TYR A 101 1.57 -9.20 -9.94
C TYR A 101 2.30 -10.50 -9.67
#